data_AF-A0A3E0WIM8-F1
#
_entry.id   AF-A0A3E0WIM8-F1
#
_cell.length_a   1.000
_cell.length_b   1.000
_cell.length_c   1.000
_cell.angle_alpha   90.00
_cell.angle_beta   90.00
_cell.angle_gamma   90.00
#
_symmetry.space_group_name_H-M   'P 1'
#
loop_
_entity.id
_entity.type
_entity.pdbx_description
1 polymer ?
#
loop_
_entity_poly.entity_id
_entity_poly.type
_entity_poly.pdbx_seq_one_letter_code
_entity_poly.pdbx_strand_id
1 'polypeptide(L)'
;MRAKSFGRWLPGLVLSLAVGVASAGEDKHKYKPIHFEAELENEHVVEGAPETGATGRASAVLVGNELTVHGSFHGLSSQLRDIEADPENPGVHIHPGAAGEAYSYIYGMPVDLGADERSGIFYGRFELSDEEVALLLDERLYVDIHTVDYGPGEVRDQLRPVEPEEARKRLEKHSPAPHEVDPAEIEGTNDNAGHIH
;
A
#
# COMPACT_ATOMS: atom_id res chain seq x y z
N MET A 1 45.95 -62.24 -31.53
CA MET A 1 46.83 -61.07 -31.33
C MET A 1 46.02 -59.80 -31.57
N ARG A 2 46.14 -58.84 -30.66
CA ARG A 2 45.62 -57.45 -30.65
C ARG A 2 44.10 -57.23 -30.48
N ALA A 3 43.77 -56.83 -29.25
CA ALA A 3 42.58 -56.10 -28.85
C ALA A 3 42.54 -54.69 -29.46
N LYS A 4 41.34 -54.08 -29.48
CA LYS A 4 41.03 -52.84 -28.74
C LYS A 4 39.52 -52.56 -28.75
N SER A 5 38.97 -52.51 -27.55
CA SER A 5 37.63 -52.07 -27.20
C SER A 5 37.40 -50.59 -27.54
N PHE A 6 36.20 -50.26 -27.99
CA PHE A 6 35.66 -48.90 -27.87
C PHE A 6 34.41 -48.94 -26.99
N GLY A 7 34.46 -48.14 -25.92
CA GLY A 7 33.52 -48.12 -24.82
C GLY A 7 32.16 -47.56 -25.23
N ARG A 8 31.11 -48.19 -24.69
CA ARG A 8 29.74 -47.69 -24.75
C ARG A 8 29.56 -46.74 -23.55
N TRP A 9 29.46 -45.46 -23.85
CA TRP A 9 29.14 -44.42 -22.89
C TRP A 9 27.69 -44.56 -22.42
N LEU A 10 27.50 -44.64 -21.10
CA LEU A 10 26.24 -44.37 -20.41
C LEU A 10 26.52 -43.31 -19.35
N PRO A 11 26.02 -42.09 -19.51
CA PRO A 11 25.60 -41.27 -18.38
C PRO A 11 24.09 -41.07 -18.54
N GLY A 12 23.25 -41.48 -17.60
CA GLY A 12 23.17 -40.93 -16.26
C GLY A 12 21.71 -40.52 -16.08
N LEU A 13 20.93 -41.36 -15.41
CA LEU A 13 19.55 -41.07 -15.03
C LEU A 13 19.59 -39.98 -13.96
N VAL A 14 19.37 -38.72 -14.33
CA VAL A 14 19.15 -37.65 -13.35
C VAL A 14 17.70 -37.75 -12.90
N LEU A 15 17.49 -38.40 -11.76
CA LEU A 15 16.24 -38.31 -11.01
C LEU A 15 16.24 -36.96 -10.28
N SER A 16 15.76 -35.91 -10.95
CA SER A 16 15.48 -34.63 -10.28
C SER A 16 14.24 -34.80 -9.43
N LEU A 17 14.42 -35.15 -8.16
CA LEU A 17 13.39 -34.96 -7.14
C LEU A 17 13.33 -33.44 -6.86
N ALA A 18 12.42 -32.75 -7.52
CA ALA A 18 12.02 -31.41 -7.09
C ALA A 18 11.28 -31.59 -5.76
N VAL A 19 11.99 -31.40 -4.64
CA VAL A 19 11.33 -31.19 -3.35
C VAL A 19 10.73 -29.80 -3.43
N GLY A 20 9.42 -29.74 -3.70
CA GLY A 20 8.65 -28.52 -3.50
C GLY A 20 8.69 -28.19 -2.01
N VAL A 21 9.39 -27.11 -1.64
CA VAL A 21 9.08 -26.42 -0.40
C VAL A 21 7.82 -25.62 -0.69
N ALA A 22 6.68 -26.25 -0.43
CA ALA A 22 5.48 -25.48 -0.16
C ALA A 22 5.80 -24.65 1.10
N SER A 23 5.83 -23.32 0.97
CA SER A 23 5.64 -22.44 2.12
C SER A 23 4.22 -22.71 2.61
N ALA A 24 4.10 -23.68 3.51
CA ALA A 24 2.88 -23.97 4.22
C ALA A 24 2.65 -22.77 5.14
N GLY A 25 1.53 -22.07 4.92
CA GLY A 25 1.18 -20.83 5.59
C GLY A 25 1.50 -20.87 7.08
N GLU A 26 2.44 -20.00 7.48
CA GLU A 26 2.63 -19.67 8.87
C GLU A 26 1.31 -19.14 9.43
N ASP A 27 0.97 -19.64 10.62
CA ASP A 27 -0.27 -19.28 11.31
C ASP A 27 -0.30 -17.76 11.54
N LYS A 28 -1.06 -17.04 10.69
CA LYS A 28 -1.16 -15.57 10.72
C LYS A 28 -1.67 -15.04 12.06
N HIS A 29 -2.28 -15.90 12.88
CA HIS A 29 -2.73 -15.57 14.23
C HIS A 29 -1.61 -15.53 15.29
N LYS A 30 -0.39 -15.97 14.95
CA LYS A 30 0.79 -15.89 15.85
C LYS A 30 1.34 -14.47 15.98
N TYR A 31 1.23 -13.67 14.92
CA TYR A 31 1.83 -12.34 14.85
C TYR A 31 0.83 -11.29 15.33
N LYS A 32 1.24 -10.47 16.30
CA LYS A 32 0.45 -9.32 16.72
C LYS A 32 0.52 -8.24 15.63
N PRO A 33 -0.60 -7.65 15.23
CA PRO A 33 -0.59 -6.52 14.29
C PRO A 33 0.21 -5.35 14.85
N ILE A 34 1.07 -4.76 14.02
CA ILE A 34 1.76 -3.49 14.31
C ILE A 34 1.16 -2.44 13.40
N HIS A 35 0.72 -1.32 13.99
CA HIS A 35 0.08 -0.22 13.27
C HIS A 35 1.10 0.86 12.97
N PHE A 36 0.97 1.48 11.79
CA PHE A 36 1.80 2.59 11.36
C PHE A 36 0.94 3.72 10.80
N GLU A 37 1.43 4.95 10.90
CA GLU A 37 0.79 6.14 10.32
C GLU A 37 1.84 7.03 9.64
N ALA A 38 1.40 7.80 8.65
CA ALA A 38 2.16 8.86 8.00
C ALA A 38 1.23 10.05 7.70
N GLU A 39 1.65 11.27 8.02
CA GLU A 39 0.94 12.52 7.71
C GLU A 39 1.60 13.15 6.48
N LEU A 40 0.99 12.99 5.31
CA LEU A 40 1.59 13.35 4.04
C LEU A 40 1.51 14.86 3.85
N GLU A 41 2.66 15.51 3.98
CA GLU A 41 2.80 16.96 3.93
C GLU A 41 3.97 17.35 3.04
N ASN A 42 3.91 18.57 2.51
CA ASN A 42 4.94 19.11 1.63
C ASN A 42 6.26 19.36 2.37
N GLU A 43 6.20 19.76 3.65
CA GLU A 43 7.36 20.09 4.47
C GLU A 43 8.34 18.92 4.65
N HIS A 44 7.86 17.70 4.45
CA HIS A 44 8.69 16.51 4.52
C HIS A 44 9.41 16.21 3.21
N VAL A 45 9.01 16.78 2.06
CA VAL A 45 9.60 16.55 0.73
C VAL A 45 11.03 17.09 0.64
N VAL A 46 11.87 16.49 -0.20
CA VAL A 46 13.23 17.03 -0.46
C VAL A 46 13.13 18.45 -1.02
N GLU A 47 14.15 19.28 -0.78
CA GLU A 47 14.18 20.67 -1.24
C GLU A 47 13.80 20.80 -2.73
N GLY A 48 12.89 21.75 -3.02
CA GLY A 48 12.44 22.06 -4.38
C GLY A 48 10.97 21.75 -4.67
N ALA A 49 10.24 21.14 -3.73
CA ALA A 49 8.80 21.00 -3.82
C ALA A 49 8.10 22.37 -3.62
N PRO A 50 7.01 22.65 -4.36
CA PRO A 50 6.21 23.85 -4.18
C PRO A 50 5.47 23.77 -2.85
N GLU A 51 5.33 24.88 -2.14
CA GLU A 51 4.35 24.95 -1.05
C GLU A 51 2.94 24.87 -1.65
N THR A 52 2.20 23.82 -1.34
CA THR A 52 0.84 23.59 -1.84
C THR A 52 -0.11 23.33 -0.69
N GLY A 53 -1.41 23.39 -0.96
CA GLY A 53 -2.45 22.96 -0.01
C GLY A 53 -2.65 21.44 0.01
N ALA A 54 -1.73 20.66 -0.57
CA ALA A 54 -1.83 19.22 -0.64
C ALA A 54 -1.57 18.61 0.73
N THR A 55 -2.48 17.73 1.14
CA THR A 55 -2.35 16.97 2.38
C THR A 55 -2.89 15.58 2.18
N GLY A 56 -2.37 14.63 2.95
CA GLY A 56 -2.89 13.29 2.99
C GLY A 56 -2.52 12.55 4.26
N ARG A 57 -2.97 11.31 4.36
CA ARG A 57 -2.65 10.42 5.47
C ARG A 57 -2.54 9.00 4.95
N ALA A 58 -1.56 8.27 5.44
CA ALA A 58 -1.49 6.82 5.31
C ALA A 58 -1.66 6.14 6.68
N SER A 59 -2.28 4.98 6.67
CA SER A 59 -2.33 4.06 7.78
C SER A 59 -1.97 2.68 7.27
N ALA A 60 -1.11 1.98 8.00
CA ALA A 60 -0.68 0.65 7.62
C ALA A 60 -0.72 -0.33 8.80
N VAL A 61 -0.87 -1.61 8.48
CA VAL A 61 -0.87 -2.70 9.44
C VAL A 61 0.05 -3.80 8.93
N LEU A 62 1.04 -4.14 9.73
CA LEU A 62 1.95 -5.27 9.49
C LEU A 62 1.50 -6.49 10.31
N VAL A 63 1.28 -7.63 9.66
CA VAL A 63 1.04 -8.93 10.30
C VAL A 63 1.98 -9.98 9.72
N GLY A 64 2.97 -10.41 10.51
CA GLY A 64 4.10 -11.16 9.96
C GLY A 64 4.87 -10.26 9.00
N ASN A 65 4.94 -10.65 7.73
CA ASN A 65 5.56 -9.89 6.65
C ASN A 65 4.55 -9.22 5.72
N GLU A 66 3.25 -9.37 6.00
CA GLU A 66 2.20 -8.81 5.17
C GLU A 66 1.87 -7.39 5.64
N LEU A 67 2.15 -6.40 4.80
CA LEU A 67 1.81 -5.00 5.01
C LEU A 67 0.53 -4.66 4.25
N THR A 68 -0.51 -4.24 4.95
CA THR A 68 -1.70 -3.63 4.36
C THR A 68 -1.69 -2.14 4.59
N VAL A 69 -1.83 -1.34 3.52
CA VAL A 69 -1.80 0.12 3.55
C VAL A 69 -3.12 0.67 3.02
N HIS A 70 -3.64 1.70 3.67
CA HIS A 70 -4.75 2.50 3.21
C HIS A 70 -4.44 3.97 3.47
N GLY A 71 -4.90 4.85 2.59
CA GLY A 71 -4.78 6.27 2.82
C GLY A 71 -5.58 7.10 1.85
N SER A 72 -5.53 8.41 2.05
CA SER A 72 -6.21 9.37 1.21
C SER A 72 -5.39 10.64 1.09
N PHE A 73 -5.59 11.36 0.00
CA PHE A 73 -5.00 12.67 -0.23
C PHE A 73 -6.02 13.60 -0.88
N HIS A 74 -5.79 14.89 -0.76
CA HIS A 74 -6.52 15.91 -1.49
C HIS A 74 -5.66 17.15 -1.69
N GLY A 75 -6.11 18.04 -2.58
CA GLY A 75 -5.50 19.35 -2.75
C GLY A 75 -4.14 19.33 -3.45
N LEU A 76 -3.79 18.23 -4.14
CA LEU A 76 -2.61 18.16 -5.01
C LEU A 76 -2.56 19.37 -5.94
N SER A 77 -1.40 19.87 -6.32
CA SER A 77 -1.28 21.09 -7.13
C SER A 77 -1.55 20.85 -8.61
N SER A 78 -1.25 19.66 -9.10
CA SER A 78 -1.57 19.19 -10.45
C SER A 78 -2.18 17.77 -10.37
N GLN A 79 -2.58 17.24 -11.52
CA GLN A 79 -3.08 15.86 -11.62
C GLN A 79 -2.07 14.87 -11.02
N LEU A 80 -2.60 13.84 -10.33
CA LEU A 80 -1.81 12.68 -9.96
C LEU A 80 -1.20 12.04 -11.22
N ARG A 81 0.00 11.47 -11.13
CA ARG A 81 0.50 10.62 -12.23
C ARG A 81 -0.40 9.41 -12.42
N ASP A 82 -0.82 9.23 -13.66
CA ASP A 82 -1.78 8.21 -14.06
C ASP A 82 -1.09 6.83 -14.18
N ILE A 83 -1.50 5.90 -13.32
CA ILE A 83 -1.04 4.50 -13.34
C ILE A 83 -1.51 3.74 -14.59
N GLU A 84 -2.64 4.11 -15.19
CA GLU A 84 -3.12 3.49 -16.43
C GLU A 84 -2.28 3.93 -17.63
N ALA A 85 -1.86 5.21 -17.63
CA ALA A 85 -0.98 5.74 -18.67
C ALA A 85 0.48 5.28 -18.52
N ASP A 86 0.98 5.16 -17.29
CA ASP A 86 2.34 4.70 -17.00
C ASP A 86 2.36 3.71 -15.81
N PRO A 87 2.07 2.42 -16.06
CA PRO A 87 2.07 1.39 -15.03
C PRO A 87 3.44 1.19 -14.36
N GLU A 88 4.53 1.65 -14.99
CA GLU A 88 5.88 1.54 -14.45
C GLU A 88 6.23 2.68 -13.49
N ASN A 89 5.40 3.74 -13.42
CA ASN A 89 5.63 4.91 -12.59
C ASN A 89 4.32 5.47 -12.00
N PRO A 90 3.66 4.71 -11.10
CA PRO A 90 2.41 5.12 -10.48
C PRO A 90 2.52 6.43 -9.69
N GLY A 91 1.38 7.07 -9.40
CA GLY A 91 1.37 8.33 -8.65
C GLY A 91 1.62 8.19 -7.16
N VAL A 92 1.44 7.00 -6.57
CA VAL A 92 1.59 6.79 -5.12
C VAL A 92 2.53 5.61 -4.88
N HIS A 93 3.55 5.84 -4.06
CA HIS A 93 4.65 4.91 -3.85
C HIS A 93 4.95 4.64 -2.38
N ILE A 94 5.53 3.48 -2.11
CA ILE A 94 6.34 3.20 -0.91
C ILE A 94 7.80 3.18 -1.32
N HIS A 95 8.61 3.97 -0.63
CA HIS A 95 10.04 4.06 -0.85
C HIS A 95 10.82 3.65 0.42
N PRO A 96 12.03 3.10 0.26
CA PRO A 96 12.98 2.97 1.35
C PRO A 96 13.75 4.28 1.55
N GLY A 97 14.21 4.54 2.77
CA GLY A 97 15.05 5.69 3.10
C GLY A 97 14.71 6.30 4.45
N ALA A 98 15.72 6.88 5.10
CA ALA A 98 15.49 7.76 6.23
C ALA A 98 14.87 9.09 5.75
N ALA A 99 14.29 9.86 6.68
CA ALA A 99 13.74 11.18 6.38
C ALA A 99 14.76 12.06 5.65
N GLY A 100 14.37 12.64 4.52
CA GLY A 100 15.25 13.45 3.67
C GLY A 100 16.03 12.68 2.60
N GLU A 101 16.09 11.35 2.68
CA GLU A 101 16.68 10.52 1.62
C GLU A 101 15.67 10.29 0.48
N ALA A 102 16.17 9.97 -0.72
CA ALA A 102 15.36 9.63 -1.88
C ALA A 102 15.96 8.44 -2.62
N TYR A 103 15.18 7.37 -2.74
CA TYR A 103 15.56 6.14 -3.44
C TYR A 103 14.44 5.72 -4.41
N SER A 104 14.69 4.73 -5.26
CA SER A 104 13.63 4.14 -6.09
C SER A 104 12.54 3.52 -5.21
N TYR A 105 11.28 3.60 -5.66
CA TYR A 105 10.17 2.97 -4.96
C TYR A 105 10.33 1.44 -4.96
N ILE A 106 9.79 0.78 -3.94
CA ILE A 106 9.70 -0.68 -3.85
C ILE A 106 8.28 -1.19 -4.12
N TYR A 107 7.26 -0.36 -3.87
CA TYR A 107 5.87 -0.67 -4.22
C TYR A 107 5.14 0.54 -4.79
N GLY A 108 4.35 0.32 -5.84
CA GLY A 108 3.34 1.25 -6.33
C GLY A 108 1.96 0.89 -5.78
N MET A 109 1.14 1.89 -5.50
CA MET A 109 -0.22 1.71 -4.97
C MET A 109 -1.27 2.12 -6.00
N PRO A 110 -2.31 1.29 -6.23
CA PRO A 110 -3.50 1.73 -6.95
C PRO A 110 -4.21 2.87 -6.20
N VAL A 111 -4.93 3.68 -6.96
CA VAL A 111 -5.67 4.84 -6.45
C VAL A 111 -7.07 4.86 -7.05
N ASP A 112 -8.09 4.94 -6.20
CA ASP A 112 -9.41 5.37 -6.59
C ASP A 112 -9.40 6.90 -6.66
N LEU A 113 -9.19 7.42 -7.88
CA LEU A 113 -9.00 8.84 -8.13
C LEU A 113 -10.33 9.60 -8.08
N GLY A 114 -10.32 10.76 -7.42
CA GLY A 114 -11.43 11.70 -7.42
C GLY A 114 -11.64 12.34 -8.79
N ALA A 115 -12.84 12.85 -9.04
CA ALA A 115 -13.19 13.50 -10.31
C ALA A 115 -12.37 14.77 -10.61
N ASP A 116 -11.71 15.35 -9.60
CA ASP A 116 -10.79 16.48 -9.76
C ASP A 116 -9.37 16.06 -10.15
N GLU A 117 -9.09 14.76 -10.20
CA GLU A 117 -7.79 14.14 -10.48
C GLU A 117 -6.67 14.55 -9.50
N ARG A 118 -7.04 15.20 -8.39
CA ARG A 118 -6.17 15.88 -7.42
C ARG A 118 -6.50 15.47 -5.98
N SER A 119 -7.41 14.52 -5.82
CA SER A 119 -7.80 13.87 -4.60
C SER A 119 -8.02 12.38 -4.86
N GLY A 120 -7.97 11.55 -3.82
CA GLY A 120 -8.21 10.13 -4.00
C GLY A 120 -7.95 9.30 -2.75
N ILE A 121 -8.28 8.02 -2.87
CA ILE A 121 -8.01 6.99 -1.87
C ILE A 121 -7.02 6.00 -2.48
N PHE A 122 -5.95 5.69 -1.77
CA PHE A 122 -4.98 4.68 -2.17
C PHE A 122 -4.97 3.51 -1.20
N TYR A 123 -4.59 2.35 -1.70
CA TYR A 123 -4.56 1.13 -0.91
C TYR A 123 -3.56 0.14 -1.49
N GLY A 124 -3.10 -0.79 -0.67
CA GLY A 124 -2.15 -1.80 -1.10
C GLY A 124 -2.00 -2.93 -0.10
N ARG A 125 -1.63 -4.11 -0.60
CA ARG A 125 -1.27 -5.26 0.22
C ARG A 125 0.01 -5.85 -0.35
N PHE A 126 1.05 -5.86 0.46
CA PHE A 126 2.41 -6.19 0.05
C PHE A 126 2.97 -7.28 0.95
N GLU A 127 3.65 -8.24 0.34
CA GLU A 127 4.49 -9.20 1.06
C GLU A 127 5.89 -8.60 1.13
N LEU A 128 6.31 -8.19 2.32
CA LEU A 128 7.63 -7.62 2.58
C LEU A 128 8.66 -8.74 2.75
N SER A 129 9.87 -8.53 2.27
CA SER A 129 11.04 -9.29 2.70
C SER A 129 11.38 -8.98 4.17
N ASP A 130 12.17 -9.85 4.80
CA ASP A 130 12.62 -9.64 6.18
C ASP A 130 13.44 -8.34 6.31
N GLU A 131 14.21 -7.99 5.28
CA GLU A 131 14.94 -6.72 5.20
C GLU A 131 14.00 -5.51 5.11
N GLU A 132 12.92 -5.59 4.34
CA GLU A 132 11.92 -4.51 4.24
C GLU A 132 11.10 -4.35 5.52
N VAL A 133 10.80 -5.45 6.22
CA VAL A 133 10.22 -5.39 7.57
C VAL A 133 11.15 -4.66 8.52
N ALA A 134 12.46 -4.96 8.48
CA ALA A 134 13.44 -4.24 9.31
C ALA A 134 13.48 -2.73 8.96
N LEU A 135 13.43 -2.37 7.68
CA LEU A 135 13.33 -0.97 7.26
C LEU A 135 12.06 -0.29 7.79
N LEU A 136 10.91 -0.96 7.70
CA LEU A 136 9.64 -0.42 8.22
C LEU A 136 9.70 -0.18 9.73
N LEU A 137 10.25 -1.15 10.47
CA LEU A 137 10.38 -1.06 11.93
C LEU A 137 11.39 -0.01 12.39
N ASP A 138 12.40 0.29 11.56
CA ASP A 138 13.38 1.35 11.80
C ASP A 138 12.90 2.74 11.30
N GLU A 139 11.61 2.88 10.94
CA GLU A 139 11.02 4.11 10.37
C GLU A 139 11.68 4.55 9.06
N ARG A 140 12.15 3.61 8.25
CA ARG A 140 12.86 3.83 6.99
C ARG A 140 12.06 3.42 5.75
N LEU A 141 10.74 3.29 5.88
CA LEU A 141 9.83 3.27 4.73
C LEU A 141 8.93 4.51 4.79
N TYR A 142 8.70 5.13 3.64
CA TYR A 142 7.86 6.31 3.52
C TYR A 142 6.88 6.20 2.36
N VAL A 143 5.74 6.87 2.49
CA VAL A 143 4.78 7.04 1.40
C VAL A 143 5.06 8.37 0.73
N ASP A 144 5.08 8.38 -0.60
CA ASP A 144 5.27 9.57 -1.43
C ASP A 144 4.19 9.65 -2.51
N ILE A 145 3.73 10.86 -2.82
CA ILE A 145 2.72 11.13 -3.85
C ILE A 145 3.33 12.04 -4.90
N HIS A 146 3.35 11.56 -6.15
CA HIS A 146 3.92 12.23 -7.30
C HIS A 146 2.83 12.75 -8.23
N THR A 147 3.00 13.98 -8.68
CA THR A 147 2.09 14.62 -9.63
C THR A 147 2.77 14.84 -10.97
N VAL A 148 1.98 15.20 -11.98
CA VAL A 148 2.49 15.48 -13.33
C VAL A 148 3.53 16.60 -13.29
N ASP A 149 3.25 17.69 -12.57
CA ASP A 149 4.14 18.85 -12.50
C ASP A 149 5.29 18.64 -11.50
N TYR A 150 5.11 17.81 -10.48
CA TYR A 150 6.11 17.56 -9.43
C TYR A 150 6.53 16.11 -9.36
N GLY A 151 7.41 15.79 -10.31
CA GLY A 151 7.87 14.43 -10.49
C GLY A 151 8.69 13.80 -9.38
N PRO A 152 9.53 14.55 -8.64
CA PRO A 152 10.24 14.03 -7.48
C PRO A 152 9.37 13.73 -6.25
N GLY A 153 8.11 14.17 -6.23
CA GLY A 153 7.19 14.06 -5.09
C GLY A 153 6.58 15.42 -4.72
N GLU A 154 5.32 15.42 -4.30
CA GLU A 154 4.59 16.62 -3.85
C GLU A 154 4.29 16.60 -2.35
N VAL A 155 3.92 15.45 -1.81
CA VAL A 155 3.73 15.23 -0.36
C VAL A 155 4.25 13.86 0.03
N ARG A 156 4.91 13.77 1.19
CA ARG A 156 5.42 12.49 1.71
C ARG A 156 5.47 12.47 3.23
N ASP A 157 5.59 11.29 3.82
CA ASP A 157 6.00 11.12 5.22
C ASP A 157 6.39 9.66 5.53
N GLN A 158 7.16 9.47 6.59
CA GLN A 158 7.58 8.15 7.07
C GLN A 158 6.40 7.39 7.67
N LEU A 159 6.33 6.08 7.41
CA LEU A 159 5.44 5.17 8.13
C LEU A 159 6.02 4.91 9.52
N ARG A 160 5.45 5.54 10.54
CA ARG A 160 5.93 5.43 11.93
C ARG A 160 5.04 4.51 12.75
N PRO A 161 5.62 3.63 13.59
CA PRO A 161 4.84 2.81 14.51
C PRO A 161 3.95 3.67 15.40
N VAL A 162 2.69 3.27 15.54
CA VAL A 162 1.75 3.88 16.48
C VAL A 162 1.30 2.83 17.48
N GLU A 163 1.24 3.22 18.75
CA GLU A 163 0.73 2.35 19.81
C GLU A 163 -0.75 2.00 19.53
N PRO A 164 -1.18 0.74 19.68
CA PRO A 164 -2.53 0.32 19.33
C PRO A 164 -3.65 1.12 20.01
N GLU A 165 -3.41 1.65 21.21
CA GLU A 165 -4.38 2.49 21.92
C GLU A 165 -4.51 3.89 21.29
N GLU A 166 -3.41 4.46 20.80
CA GLU A 166 -3.40 5.75 20.12
C GLU A 166 -4.01 5.63 18.71
N ALA A 167 -3.73 4.54 18.00
CA ALA A 167 -4.37 4.23 16.72
C ALA A 167 -5.90 4.14 16.86
N ARG A 168 -6.40 3.49 17.91
CA ARG A 168 -7.84 3.36 18.20
C ARG A 168 -8.50 4.71 18.51
N LYS A 169 -7.89 5.52 19.38
CA LYS A 169 -8.40 6.87 19.70
C LYS A 169 -8.46 7.79 18.48
N ARG A 170 -7.48 7.68 17.58
CA ARG A 170 -7.44 8.48 16.34
C ARG A 170 -8.52 8.05 15.36
N LEU A 171 -8.80 6.74 15.25
CA LEU A 171 -9.90 6.20 14.46
C LEU A 171 -11.26 6.69 14.97
N GLU A 172 -11.46 6.74 16.28
CA GLU A 172 -12.69 7.27 16.90
C GLU A 172 -12.86 8.78 16.65
N LYS A 173 -11.77 9.54 16.61
CA LYS A 173 -11.81 11.00 16.37
C LYS A 173 -12.08 11.37 14.90
N HIS A 174 -11.69 10.53 13.94
CA HIS A 174 -11.83 10.80 12.49
C HIS A 174 -12.84 9.89 11.78
N SER A 175 -13.53 8.99 12.49
CA SER A 175 -14.72 8.37 11.94
C SER A 175 -15.77 9.47 11.72
N PRO A 176 -16.40 9.59 10.54
CA PRO A 176 -17.67 10.30 10.48
C PRO A 176 -18.55 9.63 11.53
N ALA A 177 -19.12 10.42 12.45
CA ALA A 177 -20.14 9.90 13.36
C ALA A 177 -21.09 9.05 12.51
N PRO A 178 -21.48 7.84 12.96
CA PRO A 178 -22.44 7.04 12.21
C PRO A 178 -23.58 7.99 11.85
N HIS A 179 -23.86 8.14 10.55
CA HIS A 179 -24.98 8.94 10.09
C HIS A 179 -26.16 8.46 10.92
N GLU A 180 -26.61 9.31 11.86
CA GLU A 180 -27.81 9.06 12.63
C GLU A 180 -28.90 9.14 11.57
N VAL A 181 -29.24 7.98 11.00
CA VAL A 181 -30.43 7.83 10.18
C VAL A 181 -31.56 8.29 11.07
N ASP A 182 -32.09 9.47 10.78
CA ASP A 182 -33.24 10.01 11.48
C ASP A 182 -34.33 8.93 11.41
N PRO A 183 -34.82 8.42 12.55
CA PRO A 183 -35.91 7.45 12.56
C PRO A 183 -37.16 7.93 11.82
N ALA A 184 -37.27 9.24 11.53
CA ALA A 184 -38.36 9.84 10.79
C ALA A 184 -38.30 9.63 9.26
N GLU A 185 -37.21 9.15 8.66
CA GLU A 185 -37.13 8.92 7.19
C GLU A 185 -37.51 7.48 6.78
N ILE A 186 -37.94 6.62 7.71
CA ILE A 186 -38.40 5.25 7.43
C ILE A 186 -39.94 5.16 7.24
N GLU A 187 -40.68 6.27 7.36
CA GLU A 187 -42.11 6.29 7.01
C GLU A 187 -42.38 7.08 5.74
N GLY A 188 -42.27 6.39 4.59
CA GLY A 188 -42.82 6.93 3.36
C GLY A 188 -42.39 6.20 2.09
N THR A 189 -42.89 4.97 1.87
CA THR A 189 -43.51 4.53 0.59
C THR A 189 -43.92 3.05 0.68
N ASN A 190 -45.03 2.75 1.35
CA ASN A 190 -45.57 1.37 1.39
C ASN A 190 -47.04 1.28 0.96
N ASP A 191 -47.52 2.13 0.04
CA ASP A 191 -48.89 2.00 -0.50
C ASP A 191 -48.88 1.94 -2.02
N ASN A 192 -48.63 0.75 -2.57
CA ASN A 192 -49.31 0.33 -3.80
C ASN A 192 -49.40 -1.20 -3.86
N ALA A 193 -50.23 -1.77 -2.98
CA ALA A 193 -50.80 -3.09 -3.21
C ALA A 193 -51.94 -2.94 -4.23
N GLY A 194 -51.82 -3.66 -5.35
CA GLY A 194 -52.78 -3.62 -6.43
C GLY A 194 -54.21 -3.96 -6.01
N HIS A 195 -55.15 -3.27 -6.66
CA HIS A 195 -56.54 -3.72 -6.73
C HIS A 195 -56.94 -3.90 -8.19
N ILE A 196 -57.17 -5.16 -8.52
CA ILE A 196 -58.01 -5.66 -9.59
C ILE A 196 -59.39 -5.01 -9.57
N HIS A 197 -59.83 -4.47 -10.71
CA HIS A 197 -61.16 -4.66 -11.32
C HIS A 197 -61.23 -3.97 -12.69
#